data_AF-T1CDW8-F1
#
_entry.id   AF-T1CDW8-F1
#
_cell.length_a   1.000
_cell.length_b   1.000
_cell.length_c   1.000
_cell.angle_alpha   90.00
_cell.angle_beta   90.00
_cell.angle_gamma   90.00
#
_symmetry.space_group_name_H-M   'P 1'
#
loop_
_entity.id
_entity.type
_entity.pdbx_description
1 polymer ?
#
loop_
_entity_poly.entity_id
_entity_poly.type
_entity_poly.pdbx_seq_one_letter_code
_entity_poly.pdbx_strand_id
1 'polypeptide(L)'
;RSARDHTRARRAVRARPSSGDRSGHPPRLVPAVETDWRRVVERDDVGIVDICTPGASHAEIAIAALRAGKHVLCEKPLARSLAEAEEMAAEAVRAHDRFGTLAMVGFNYRRIPAVELARRLVASGRIGELRHVRACYLQDWLVDADAPLSWRLVKDEAGSGSLG
;
A
#
# COMPACT_ATOMS: atom_id res chain seq x y z
N ARG A 1 -15.86 33.81 -1.51
CA ARG A 1 -16.29 32.63 -2.31
C ARG A 1 -15.02 32.02 -2.87
N SER A 2 -14.52 30.84 -2.54
CA SER A 2 -15.01 29.65 -1.84
C SER A 2 -13.78 29.01 -1.18
N ALA A 3 -13.85 28.70 0.12
CA ALA A 3 -12.82 27.94 0.81
C ALA A 3 -13.01 26.46 0.44
N ARG A 4 -11.96 25.84 -0.11
CA ARG A 4 -11.96 24.44 -0.53
C ARG A 4 -12.08 23.55 0.71
N ASP A 5 -13.20 22.85 0.79
CA ASP A 5 -13.49 21.85 1.81
C ASP A 5 -12.66 20.58 1.53
N HIS A 6 -11.50 20.48 2.16
CA HIS A 6 -10.57 19.35 2.03
C HIS A 6 -10.81 18.27 3.12
N THR A 7 -12.02 18.18 3.67
CA THR A 7 -12.27 17.48 4.95
C THR A 7 -13.22 16.27 4.88
N ARG A 8 -13.18 15.48 3.81
CA ARG A 8 -13.90 14.19 3.76
C ARG A 8 -13.04 13.02 3.26
N ALA A 9 -12.00 12.66 4.01
CA ALA A 9 -11.56 11.27 4.03
C ALA A 9 -12.59 10.45 4.84
N ARG A 10 -13.70 10.08 4.22
CA ARG A 10 -14.74 9.27 4.89
C ARG A 10 -14.42 7.79 4.72
N ARG A 11 -14.29 7.17 5.90
CA ARG A 11 -14.42 5.74 6.23
C ARG A 11 -13.50 4.77 5.47
N ALA A 12 -12.49 4.27 6.20
CA ALA A 12 -11.78 3.05 5.83
C ALA A 12 -12.72 1.85 6.02
N VAL A 13 -12.88 1.05 4.96
CA VAL A 13 -13.56 -0.24 5.01
C VAL A 13 -12.51 -1.31 4.78
N ARG A 14 -12.36 -2.23 5.72
CA ARG A 14 -11.39 -3.31 5.66
C ARG A 14 -12.06 -4.57 5.10
N ALA A 15 -11.57 -5.06 3.96
CA ALA A 15 -11.87 -6.43 3.53
C ALA A 15 -10.99 -7.40 4.33
N ARG A 16 -11.60 -8.40 4.98
CA ARG A 16 -10.89 -9.55 5.57
C ARG A 16 -11.20 -10.78 4.71
N PRO A 17 -10.23 -11.68 4.45
CA PRO A 17 -10.52 -13.00 3.91
C PRO A 17 -11.32 -13.81 4.94
N SER A 18 -12.20 -14.69 4.45
CA SER A 18 -13.20 -15.40 5.24
C SER A 18 -12.61 -16.37 6.26
N SER A 19 -12.48 -15.94 7.52
CA SER A 19 -12.56 -16.83 8.68
C SER A 19 -13.26 -16.08 9.83
N GLY A 20 -14.34 -16.68 10.33
CA GLY A 20 -15.34 -16.02 11.17
C GLY A 20 -14.83 -15.60 12.55
N ASP A 21 -15.43 -14.54 13.09
CA ASP A 21 -15.20 -14.09 14.46
C ASP A 21 -16.53 -14.08 15.22
N ARG A 22 -16.62 -14.95 16.24
CA ARG A 22 -17.60 -14.92 17.32
C ARG A 22 -16.88 -14.51 18.60
N SER A 23 -16.75 -13.22 18.89
CA SER A 23 -16.49 -12.76 20.27
C SER A 23 -16.71 -11.26 20.42
N GLY A 24 -17.37 -10.85 21.52
CA GLY A 24 -17.78 -9.47 21.80
C GLY A 24 -16.61 -8.50 21.96
N HIS A 25 -16.47 -7.54 21.02
CA HIS A 25 -15.40 -6.54 21.01
C HIS A 25 -15.94 -5.09 21.14
N PRO A 26 -15.13 -4.15 21.69
CA PRO A 26 -15.46 -2.75 21.98
C PRO A 26 -15.80 -1.93 20.71
N PRO A 27 -16.33 -0.68 20.80
CA PRO A 27 -17.05 -0.03 19.70
C PRO A 27 -16.24 0.00 18.39
N ARG A 28 -16.92 -0.35 17.30
CA ARG A 28 -16.30 -0.69 16.02
C ARG A 28 -15.48 0.48 15.47
N LEU A 29 -14.14 0.39 15.58
CA LEU A 29 -13.19 1.26 14.88
C LEU A 29 -13.40 1.25 13.35
N VAL A 30 -14.07 0.21 12.83
CA VAL A 30 -14.44 0.07 11.41
C VAL A 30 -15.97 0.12 11.28
N PRO A 31 -16.54 1.14 10.64
CA PRO A 31 -17.99 1.36 10.63
C PRO A 31 -18.78 0.35 9.78
N ALA A 32 -18.12 -0.39 8.88
CA ALA A 32 -18.71 -1.43 8.06
C ALA A 32 -17.66 -2.47 7.66
N VAL A 33 -18.09 -3.69 7.35
CA VAL A 33 -17.21 -4.79 6.92
C VAL A 33 -17.84 -5.46 5.70
N GLU A 34 -17.02 -5.75 4.71
CA GLU A 34 -17.39 -6.54 3.53
C GLU A 34 -16.47 -7.75 3.43
N THR A 35 -17.02 -8.87 2.96
CA THR A 35 -16.24 -10.09 2.65
C THR A 35 -15.75 -10.12 1.20
N ASP A 36 -16.29 -9.25 0.35
CA ASP A 36 -15.85 -9.05 -1.04
C ASP A 36 -15.31 -7.62 -1.16
N TRP A 37 -14.04 -7.50 -1.55
CA TRP A 37 -13.37 -6.21 -1.70
C TRP A 37 -14.00 -5.36 -2.81
N ARG A 38 -14.64 -5.99 -3.82
CA ARG A 38 -15.29 -5.26 -4.93
C ARG A 38 -16.41 -4.35 -4.42
N ARG A 39 -17.18 -4.83 -3.44
CA ARG A 39 -18.21 -4.02 -2.77
C ARG A 39 -17.64 -2.81 -2.04
N VAL A 40 -16.40 -2.90 -1.54
CA VAL A 40 -15.73 -1.75 -0.92
C VAL A 40 -15.42 -0.68 -1.96
N VAL A 41 -14.96 -1.08 -3.14
CA VAL A 41 -14.63 -0.19 -4.25
C VAL A 41 -15.87 0.51 -4.82
N GLU A 42 -17.00 -0.21 -4.88
CA GLU A 42 -18.29 0.29 -5.40
C GLU A 42 -18.99 1.30 -4.47
N ARG A 43 -18.57 1.40 -3.21
CA ARG A 43 -19.25 2.27 -2.23
C ARG A 43 -18.95 3.75 -2.44
N ASP A 44 -19.99 4.57 -2.51
CA ASP A 44 -19.88 6.03 -2.60
C ASP A 44 -19.34 6.67 -1.32
N ASP A 45 -19.49 6.01 -0.16
CA ASP A 45 -19.02 6.51 1.13
C ASP A 45 -17.53 6.26 1.41
N VAL A 46 -16.83 5.58 0.50
CA VAL A 46 -15.38 5.29 0.55
C VAL A 46 -14.65 6.24 -0.38
N GLY A 47 -13.70 7.03 0.16
CA GLY A 47 -12.85 7.93 -0.63
C GLY A 47 -11.44 7.40 -0.91
N ILE A 48 -10.95 6.46 -0.09
CA ILE A 48 -9.60 5.90 -0.18
C ILE A 48 -9.66 4.39 0.08
N VAL A 49 -8.85 3.64 -0.68
CA VAL A 49 -8.64 2.20 -0.50
C VAL A 49 -7.20 1.97 -0.06
N ASP A 50 -7.04 1.35 1.12
CA ASP A 50 -5.76 0.91 1.67
C ASP A 50 -5.60 -0.60 1.45
N ILE A 51 -4.66 -0.99 0.60
CA ILE A 51 -4.46 -2.35 0.13
C ILE A 51 -3.30 -2.96 0.93
N CYS A 52 -3.65 -3.75 1.96
CA CYS A 52 -2.69 -4.45 2.81
C CYS A 52 -2.70 -5.99 2.61
N THR A 53 -3.09 -6.45 1.43
CA THR A 53 -3.14 -7.87 1.07
C THR A 53 -1.76 -8.39 0.65
N PRO A 54 -1.58 -9.70 0.40
CA PRO A 54 -0.39 -10.20 -0.28
C PRO A 54 -0.27 -9.64 -1.71
N GLY A 55 0.98 -9.50 -2.18
CA GLY A 55 1.33 -8.82 -3.43
C GLY A 55 0.60 -9.30 -4.68
N ALA A 56 0.21 -10.58 -4.72
CA ALA A 56 -0.52 -11.18 -5.84
C ALA A 56 -1.84 -10.48 -6.20
N SER A 57 -2.45 -9.79 -5.24
CA SER A 57 -3.76 -9.15 -5.41
C SER A 57 -3.69 -7.63 -5.59
N HIS A 58 -2.49 -7.03 -5.47
CA HIS A 58 -2.33 -5.57 -5.48
C HIS A 58 -2.81 -4.94 -6.79
N ALA A 59 -2.40 -5.51 -7.94
CA ALA A 59 -2.72 -4.96 -9.25
C ALA A 59 -4.23 -4.92 -9.51
N GLU A 60 -4.92 -6.05 -9.32
CA GLU A 60 -6.36 -6.16 -9.52
C GLU A 60 -7.12 -5.13 -8.67
N ILE A 61 -6.82 -5.08 -7.36
CA ILE A 61 -7.54 -4.22 -6.41
C ILE A 61 -7.23 -2.74 -6.68
N ALA A 62 -5.95 -2.38 -6.90
CA ALA A 62 -5.54 -1.00 -7.12
C ALA A 62 -6.13 -0.44 -8.42
N ILE A 63 -6.05 -1.19 -9.51
CA ILE A 63 -6.60 -0.77 -10.81
C ILE A 63 -8.12 -0.58 -10.70
N ALA A 64 -8.83 -1.50 -10.04
CA ALA A 64 -10.27 -1.37 -9.84
C ALA A 64 -10.62 -0.13 -8.99
N ALA A 65 -9.90 0.10 -7.88
CA ALA A 65 -10.12 1.26 -7.02
C ALA A 65 -9.84 2.59 -7.75
N LEU A 66 -8.76 2.66 -8.53
CA LEU A 66 -8.39 3.83 -9.32
C LEU A 66 -9.42 4.12 -10.43
N ARG A 67 -9.90 3.08 -11.12
CA ARG A 67 -10.98 3.20 -12.11
C ARG A 67 -12.28 3.70 -11.51
N ALA A 68 -12.55 3.39 -10.25
CA ALA A 68 -13.69 3.89 -9.49
C ALA A 68 -13.46 5.28 -8.88
N GLY A 69 -12.36 5.96 -9.21
CA GLY A 69 -12.06 7.31 -8.73
C GLY A 69 -11.70 7.37 -7.24
N LYS A 70 -11.17 6.29 -6.66
CA LYS A 70 -10.73 6.24 -5.27
C LYS A 70 -9.23 6.55 -5.16
N HIS A 71 -8.83 7.24 -4.10
CA HIS A 71 -7.41 7.31 -3.74
C HIS A 71 -6.92 5.91 -3.35
N VAL A 72 -5.65 5.59 -3.64
CA VAL A 72 -5.06 4.28 -3.31
C VAL A 72 -3.79 4.42 -2.50
N LEU A 73 -3.72 3.73 -1.37
CA LEU A 73 -2.48 3.39 -0.67
C LEU A 73 -2.29 1.89 -0.82
N CYS A 74 -1.16 1.46 -1.39
CA CYS A 74 -0.88 0.04 -1.62
C CYS A 74 0.37 -0.39 -0.87
N GLU A 75 0.32 -1.52 -0.18
CA GLU A 75 1.50 -2.13 0.44
C GLU A 75 2.59 -2.46 -0.60
N LYS A 76 3.80 -2.68 -0.08
CA LYS A 76 4.98 -3.07 -0.87
C LYS A 76 5.19 -4.60 -0.85
N PRO A 77 5.80 -5.20 -1.90
CA PRO A 77 6.16 -4.59 -3.18
C PRO A 77 4.92 -4.17 -3.97
N LEU A 78 5.07 -3.24 -4.92
CA LEU A 78 3.93 -2.67 -5.65
C LEU A 78 3.11 -3.78 -6.34
N ALA A 79 3.79 -4.73 -6.96
CA ALA A 79 3.20 -5.91 -7.61
C ALA A 79 4.22 -7.07 -7.61
N ARG A 80 3.86 -8.23 -8.19
CA ARG A 80 4.77 -9.38 -8.28
C ARG A 80 5.66 -9.36 -9.52
N SER A 81 5.33 -8.52 -10.51
CA SER A 81 6.09 -8.39 -11.74
C SER A 81 6.18 -6.94 -12.20
N LEU A 82 7.16 -6.65 -13.06
CA LEU A 82 7.30 -5.33 -13.68
C LEU A 82 6.07 -4.97 -14.51
N ALA A 83 5.53 -5.90 -15.29
CA ALA A 83 4.37 -5.66 -16.14
C ALA A 83 3.12 -5.26 -15.32
N GLU A 84 2.84 -5.96 -14.21
CA GLU A 84 1.76 -5.59 -13.29
C GLU A 84 2.00 -4.20 -12.68
N ALA A 85 3.24 -3.89 -12.27
CA ALA A 85 3.60 -2.60 -11.69
C ALA A 85 3.46 -1.44 -12.69
N GLU A 86 3.84 -1.65 -13.95
CA GLU A 86 3.68 -0.69 -15.04
C GLU A 86 2.21 -0.41 -15.35
N GLU A 87 1.36 -1.45 -15.34
CA GLU A 87 -0.08 -1.29 -15.53
C GLU A 87 -0.70 -0.47 -14.40
N MET A 88 -0.35 -0.76 -13.14
CA MET A 88 -0.79 0.01 -11.98
C MET A 88 -0.36 1.48 -12.07
N ALA A 89 0.88 1.73 -12.48
CA ALA A 89 1.39 3.10 -12.64
C ALA A 89 0.65 3.85 -13.76
N ALA A 90 0.42 3.21 -14.89
CA ALA A 90 -0.33 3.79 -16.00
C ALA A 90 -1.77 4.13 -15.58
N GLU A 91 -2.44 3.23 -14.84
CA GLU A 91 -3.79 3.49 -14.35
C GLU A 91 -3.83 4.61 -13.31
N ALA A 92 -2.82 4.71 -12.44
CA ALA A 92 -2.73 5.80 -11.47
C ALA A 92 -2.66 7.18 -12.15
N VAL A 93 -1.91 7.30 -13.25
CA VAL A 93 -1.86 8.52 -14.06
C VAL A 93 -3.24 8.81 -14.67
N ARG A 94 -3.86 7.83 -15.34
CA ARG A 94 -5.20 8.03 -15.95
C ARG A 94 -6.26 8.38 -14.93
N ALA A 95 -6.21 7.81 -13.73
CA ALA A 95 -7.17 8.10 -12.67
C ALA A 95 -6.93 9.50 -12.08
N HIS A 96 -5.66 9.91 -11.93
CA HIS A 96 -5.33 11.29 -11.55
C HIS A 96 -5.90 12.30 -12.55
N ASP A 97 -5.70 12.09 -13.85
CA ASP A 97 -6.19 12.99 -14.89
C ASP A 97 -7.72 13.08 -14.94
N ARG A 98 -8.40 11.95 -14.71
CA ARG A 98 -9.88 11.88 -14.77
C ARG A 98 -10.57 12.36 -13.50
N PHE A 99 -10.02 12.04 -12.33
CA PHE A 99 -10.70 12.15 -11.04
C PHE A 99 -9.93 12.97 -10.01
N GLY A 100 -8.67 13.34 -10.27
CA GLY A 100 -7.79 13.97 -9.29
C GLY A 100 -7.35 13.03 -8.16
N THR A 101 -7.45 11.71 -8.37
CA THR A 101 -7.04 10.72 -7.38
C THR A 101 -5.53 10.73 -7.14
N LEU A 102 -5.13 10.21 -5.99
CA LEU A 102 -3.73 10.06 -5.59
C LEU A 102 -3.46 8.58 -5.37
N ALA A 103 -2.30 8.11 -5.79
CA ALA A 103 -1.81 6.76 -5.56
C ALA A 103 -0.46 6.81 -4.86
N MET A 104 -0.25 5.94 -3.86
CA MET A 104 1.01 5.83 -3.13
C MET A 104 1.32 4.36 -2.82
N VAL A 105 2.60 4.00 -2.91
CA VAL A 105 3.12 2.73 -2.37
C VAL A 105 3.70 2.93 -0.96
N GLY A 106 3.39 1.99 -0.06
CA GLY A 106 3.68 2.02 1.37
C GLY A 106 5.15 1.80 1.76
N PHE A 107 6.11 2.49 1.13
CA PHE A 107 7.50 2.52 1.62
C PHE A 107 7.65 3.38 2.88
N ASN A 108 7.03 2.93 3.97
CA ASN A 108 6.85 3.66 5.22
C ASN A 108 8.17 4.15 5.84
N TYR A 109 9.28 3.43 5.69
CA TYR A 109 10.59 3.85 6.21
C TYR A 109 11.11 5.17 5.64
N ARG A 110 10.63 5.60 4.47
CA ARG A 110 10.92 6.94 3.93
C ARG A 110 10.39 8.06 4.83
N ARG A 111 9.43 7.77 5.71
CA ARG A 111 8.81 8.72 6.66
C ARG A 111 9.44 8.70 8.06
N ILE A 112 10.46 7.86 8.30
CA ILE A 112 11.22 7.93 9.56
C ILE A 112 11.88 9.32 9.64
N PRO A 113 11.75 10.07 10.76
CA PRO A 113 12.27 11.43 10.86
C PRO A 113 13.75 11.57 10.50
N ALA A 114 14.59 10.60 10.86
CA ALA A 114 16.00 10.57 10.50
C ALA A 114 16.23 10.44 8.98
N VAL A 115 15.40 9.66 8.28
CA VAL A 115 15.47 9.49 6.81
C VAL A 115 15.00 10.77 6.11
N GLU A 116 13.94 11.41 6.59
CA GLU A 116 13.49 12.71 6.08
C GLU A 116 14.53 13.81 6.34
N LEU A 117 15.22 13.79 7.47
CA LEU A 117 16.34 14.71 7.74
C LEU A 117 17.50 14.47 6.77
N ALA A 118 17.90 13.20 6.56
CA ALA A 118 18.94 12.86 5.60
C ALA A 118 18.58 13.36 4.20
N ARG A 119 17.33 13.16 3.75
CA ARG A 119 16.82 13.71 2.49
C ARG A 119 16.98 15.23 2.42
N ARG A 120 16.65 15.97 3.49
CA ARG A 120 16.78 17.44 3.52
C ARG A 120 18.23 17.90 3.42
N LEU A 121 19.16 17.23 4.10
CA LEU A 121 20.59 17.54 4.05
C LEU A 121 21.17 17.31 2.64
N VAL A 122 20.76 16.22 1.98
CA VAL A 122 21.11 15.95 0.58
C VAL A 122 20.54 17.05 -0.33
N ALA A 123 19.24 17.32 -0.23
CA ALA A 123 18.54 18.28 -1.09
C ALA A 123 19.06 19.73 -0.92
N SER A 124 19.54 20.09 0.26
CA SER A 124 20.14 21.41 0.52
C SER A 124 21.61 21.50 0.11
N GLY A 125 22.20 20.46 -0.48
CA GLY A 125 23.61 20.43 -0.86
C GLY A 125 24.59 20.37 0.31
N ARG A 126 24.12 20.08 1.53
CA ARG A 126 24.93 20.17 2.76
C ARG A 126 26.09 19.17 2.80
N ILE A 127 25.98 18.08 2.06
CA ILE A 127 26.97 16.99 2.02
C ILE A 127 27.81 17.02 0.73
N GLY A 128 27.64 18.03 -0.13
CA GLY A 128 28.32 18.11 -1.43
C GLY A 128 27.84 17.05 -2.42
N GLU A 129 28.75 16.62 -3.29
CA GLU A 129 28.50 15.60 -4.31
C GLU A 129 28.45 14.20 -3.67
N LEU A 130 27.35 13.48 -3.87
CA LEU A 130 27.21 12.09 -3.44
C LEU A 130 28.13 11.18 -4.26
N ARG A 131 29.13 10.58 -3.62
CA ARG A 131 30.07 9.66 -4.27
C ARG A 131 29.78 8.18 -4.02
N HIS A 132 29.15 7.85 -2.89
CA HIS A 132 28.93 6.45 -2.49
C HIS A 132 27.69 6.31 -1.61
N VAL A 133 26.97 5.20 -1.77
CA VAL A 133 25.81 4.82 -0.93
C VAL A 133 25.96 3.35 -0.54
N ARG A 134 25.79 3.07 0.75
CA ARG A 134 25.74 1.71 1.30
C ARG A 134 24.46 1.54 2.10
N ALA A 135 23.70 0.49 1.82
CA ALA A 135 22.47 0.15 2.51
C ALA A 135 22.39 -1.34 2.78
N CYS A 136 21.84 -1.72 3.94
CA CYS A 136 21.59 -3.11 4.31
C CYS A 136 20.22 -3.21 4.99
N TYR A 137 19.49 -4.28 4.69
CA TYR A 137 18.30 -4.68 5.44
C TYR A 137 18.55 -6.11 5.93
N LEU A 138 18.96 -6.23 7.19
CA LEU A 138 19.33 -7.51 7.82
C LEU A 138 18.21 -7.92 8.77
N GLN A 139 17.75 -9.17 8.65
CA GLN A 139 16.72 -9.73 9.51
C GLN A 139 17.05 -11.18 9.85
N ASP A 140 16.52 -11.66 10.98
CA ASP A 140 16.76 -13.00 11.53
C ASP A 140 15.48 -13.81 11.80
N TRP A 141 14.30 -13.30 11.41
CA TRP A 141 13.01 -13.92 11.77
C TRP A 141 12.74 -15.32 11.16
N LEU A 142 13.61 -15.78 10.27
CA LEU A 142 13.49 -17.06 9.52
C LEU A 142 14.81 -17.86 9.53
N VAL A 143 15.68 -17.63 10.52
CA VAL A 143 16.97 -18.34 10.64
C VAL A 143 16.82 -19.76 11.15
N ASP A 144 15.70 -20.06 11.82
CA ASP A 144 15.37 -21.40 12.29
C ASP A 144 14.94 -22.27 11.10
N ALA A 145 15.62 -23.41 10.92
CA ALA A 145 15.34 -24.36 9.83
C ALA A 145 13.98 -25.05 9.99
N ASP A 146 13.44 -25.10 11.20
CA ASP A 146 12.14 -25.69 11.51
C ASP A 146 10.98 -24.68 11.38
N ALA A 147 11.27 -23.43 11.01
CA ALA A 147 10.25 -22.41 10.80
C ALA A 147 9.26 -22.84 9.69
N PRO A 148 7.94 -22.70 9.93
CA PRO A 148 6.94 -23.18 8.99
C PRO A 148 6.95 -22.38 7.69
N LEU A 149 6.62 -23.06 6.58
CA LEU A 149 6.43 -22.40 5.29
C LEU A 149 5.31 -21.36 5.38
N SER A 150 5.55 -20.19 4.81
CA SER A 150 4.54 -19.13 4.65
C SER A 150 4.52 -18.64 3.22
N TRP A 151 3.49 -17.87 2.84
CA TRP A 151 3.37 -17.30 1.49
C TRP A 151 4.62 -16.54 1.02
N ARG A 152 5.38 -15.95 1.96
CA ARG A 152 6.64 -15.21 1.67
C ARG A 152 7.76 -16.10 1.14
N LEU A 153 7.65 -17.42 1.31
CA LEU A 153 8.61 -18.42 0.85
C LEU A 153 8.13 -19.12 -0.43
N VAL A 154 6.95 -18.78 -0.94
CA VAL A 154 6.36 -19.36 -2.15
C VAL A 154 6.49 -18.36 -3.29
N LYS A 155 7.25 -18.72 -4.33
CA LYS A 155 7.58 -17.84 -5.46
C LYS A 155 6.34 -17.27 -6.16
N ASP A 156 5.31 -18.08 -6.37
CA ASP A 156 4.13 -17.66 -7.13
C ASP A 156 3.24 -16.67 -6.36
N GLU A 157 3.31 -16.69 -5.02
CA GLU A 157 2.56 -15.80 -4.15
C GLU A 157 3.32 -14.50 -3.86
N ALA A 158 4.61 -14.60 -3.53
CA ALA A 158 5.43 -13.46 -3.14
C ALA A 158 6.19 -12.80 -4.30
N GLY A 159 6.38 -13.49 -5.43
CA GLY A 159 7.25 -13.09 -6.54
C GLY A 159 8.73 -13.34 -6.26
N SER A 160 9.22 -12.88 -5.11
CA SER A 160 10.59 -13.06 -4.63
C SER A 160 10.65 -13.25 -3.11
N GLY A 161 11.86 -13.40 -2.55
CA GLY A 161 12.11 -13.45 -1.10
C GLY A 161 12.56 -12.10 -0.54
N SER A 162 13.73 -12.07 0.12
CA SER A 162 14.28 -10.86 0.75
C SER A 162 14.57 -9.70 -0.21
N LEU A 163 14.62 -9.95 -1.51
CA LEU A 163 14.82 -8.91 -2.53
C LEU A 163 13.62 -7.95 -2.62
N GLY A 164 12.42 -8.44 -2.30
CA GLY A 164 11.16 -7.75 -2.53
C GLY A 164 10.58 -7.99 -3.91
#